data_AF-A0A960ZTW6-F1
#
_entry.id   AF-A0A960ZTW6-F1
#
_cell.length_a   1.000
_cell.length_b   1.000
_cell.length_c   1.000
_cell.angle_alpha   90.00
_cell.angle_beta   90.00
_cell.angle_gamma   90.00
#
_symmetry.space_group_name_H-M   'P 1'
#
loop_
_entity.id
_entity.type
_entity.pdbx_description
1 polymer ?
#
loop_
_entity_poly.entity_id
_entity_poly.type
_entity_poly.pdbx_seq_one_letter_code
_entity_poly.pdbx_strand_id
1 'polypeptide(L)' 'MLTRCAAIEADAVSGVSSPEDPETSDEPVRIPITDELDLHTFRPNEIGDLLPDYFTECLAAQIRSVRVVHGK' A
#
# COMPACT_ATOMS: atom_id res chain seq x y z
N MET A 1 56.68 -18.21 17.78
CA MET A 1 56.73 -19.68 17.94
C MET A 1 55.34 -20.09 18.46
N LEU A 2 54.36 -20.23 17.55
CA LEU A 2 53.71 -21.51 17.23
C LEU A 2 53.18 -22.20 18.51
N THR A 3 51.87 -22.26 18.75
CA THR A 3 51.01 -23.30 18.14
C THR A 3 49.55 -22.87 17.96
N ARG A 4 49.04 -23.36 16.84
CA ARG A 4 47.74 -23.25 16.20
C ARG A 4 46.64 -24.07 16.92
N CYS A 5 45.39 -23.77 16.56
CA CYS A 5 44.23 -24.67 16.51
C CYS A 5 43.45 -24.98 17.79
N ALA A 6 42.22 -24.46 17.87
CA ALA A 6 41.04 -25.28 17.62
C ALA A 6 39.87 -24.35 17.23
N ALA A 7 39.43 -24.48 15.98
CA ALA A 7 38.17 -23.94 15.51
C ALA A 7 37.04 -24.68 16.24
N ILE A 8 36.11 -23.91 16.80
CA ILE A 8 34.82 -24.43 17.24
C ILE A 8 33.87 -24.08 16.12
N GLU A 9 33.74 -24.98 15.14
CA GLU A 9 32.67 -24.90 14.16
C GLU A 9 31.38 -25.29 14.87
N ALA A 10 30.57 -24.28 15.17
CA ALA A 10 29.20 -24.49 15.59
C ALA A 10 28.41 -24.92 14.36
N ASP A 11 28.06 -26.20 14.37
CA ASP A 11 27.24 -26.92 13.42
C ASP A 11 26.03 -26.08 12.99
N ALA A 12 25.98 -25.81 11.69
CA ALA A 12 24.84 -25.23 11.03
C ALA A 12 23.67 -26.21 11.15
N VAL A 13 22.74 -25.94 12.07
CA VAL A 13 21.43 -26.57 12.04
C VAL A 13 20.76 -26.16 10.73
N SER A 14 20.83 -27.08 9.76
CA SER A 14 19.95 -27.16 8.61
C SER A 14 18.55 -27.43 9.16
N GLY A 15 17.82 -26.36 9.44
CA GLY A 15 16.50 -26.39 10.07
C GLY A 15 15.51 -25.65 9.20
N VAL A 16 15.08 -26.33 8.13
CA VAL A 16 13.84 -26.08 7.38
C VAL A 16 13.65 -24.64 6.88
N SER A 17 14.04 -24.42 5.62
CA SER A 17 13.47 -23.38 4.78
C SER A 17 11.99 -23.71 4.58
N SER A 18 11.13 -23.27 5.50
CA SER A 18 9.69 -23.31 5.28
C SER A 18 9.36 -22.32 4.16
N PRO A 19 8.59 -22.76 3.14
CA PRO A 19 8.31 -21.96 1.96
C PRO A 19 7.42 -20.78 2.32
N GLU A 20 7.95 -19.57 2.08
CA GLU A 20 7.23 -18.45 1.49
C GLU A 20 5.72 -18.39 1.77
N ASP A 21 5.35 -17.99 2.98
CA ASP A 21 4.07 -17.34 3.20
C ASP A 21 4.12 -15.98 2.50
N PRO A 22 3.26 -15.68 1.51
CA PRO A 22 3.12 -14.32 1.03
C PRO A 22 2.48 -13.54 2.18
N GLU A 23 3.32 -12.92 3.02
CA GLU A 23 2.89 -11.81 3.87
C GLU A 23 2.25 -10.78 2.93
N THR A 24 0.93 -10.83 2.81
CA THR A 24 0.14 -9.72 2.31
C THR A 24 0.35 -8.59 3.30
N SER A 25 1.41 -7.80 3.07
CA SER A 25 1.66 -6.57 3.79
C SER A 25 0.43 -5.70 3.58
N ASP A 26 -0.42 -5.60 4.61
CA ASP A 26 -1.61 -4.75 4.67
C ASP A 26 -1.19 -3.27 4.84
N GLU A 27 -0.10 -2.87 4.19
CA GLU A 27 0.32 -1.48 4.14
C GLU A 27 -0.62 -0.72 3.22
N PRO A 28 -1.29 0.35 3.70
CA PRO A 28 -2.21 1.11 2.87
C PRO A 28 -1.46 1.74 1.70
N VAL A 29 -1.80 1.29 0.49
CA VAL A 29 -1.25 1.83 -0.75
C VAL A 29 -1.74 3.28 -0.89
N ARG A 30 -0.79 4.22 -0.88
CA ARG A 30 -1.10 5.65 -1.09
C ARG A 30 -1.42 5.86 -2.57
N ILE A 31 -2.70 6.08 -2.87
CA ILE A 31 -3.15 6.41 -4.22
C ILE A 31 -3.06 7.94 -4.39
N PRO A 32 -2.42 8.45 -5.46
CA PRO A 32 -2.38 9.89 -5.73
C PRO A 32 -3.79 10.42 -6.04
N ILE A 33 -4.12 11.60 -5.53
CA ILE A 33 -5.39 12.28 -5.84
C ILE A 33 -5.34 12.78 -7.28
N THR A 34 -6.38 12.46 -8.05
CA THR A 34 -6.51 12.84 -9.46
C THR A 34 -7.61 13.88 -9.67
N ASP A 35 -7.55 14.58 -10.79
CA ASP A 35 -8.63 15.49 -11.22
C ASP A 35 -9.81 14.75 -11.86
N GLU A 36 -9.81 13.42 -11.92
CA GLU A 36 -10.94 12.62 -12.40
C GLU A 36 -11.51 11.77 -11.25
N LEU A 37 -12.84 11.79 -11.11
CA LEU A 37 -13.58 11.00 -10.12
C LEU A 37 -14.70 10.22 -10.81
N ASP A 38 -14.56 8.89 -10.84
CA ASP A 38 -15.56 7.98 -11.39
C ASP A 38 -16.52 7.51 -10.30
N LEU A 39 -17.79 7.92 -10.43
CA LEU A 39 -18.83 7.56 -9.48
C LEU A 39 -19.48 6.20 -9.77
N HIS A 40 -19.15 5.50 -10.87
CA HIS A 40 -19.68 4.16 -11.18
C HIS A 40 -19.18 3.08 -10.21
N THR A 41 -18.06 3.32 -9.53
CA THR A 41 -17.47 2.37 -8.57
C THR A 41 -18.09 2.51 -7.17
N PHE A 42 -18.84 3.58 -6.90
CA PHE A 42 -19.38 3.90 -5.58
C PHE A 42 -20.89 3.69 -5.49
N ARG A 43 -21.41 3.45 -4.28
CA ARG A 43 -22.85 3.36 -4.08
C ARG A 43 -23.47 4.77 -3.99
N PRO A 44 -24.72 4.98 -4.46
CA PRO A 44 -25.37 6.29 -4.42
C PRO A 44 -25.43 6.94 -3.03
N ASN A 45 -25.54 6.14 -1.98
CA ASN A 45 -25.61 6.60 -0.60
C ASN A 45 -24.25 7.07 -0.05
N GLU A 46 -23.14 6.67 -0.67
CA GLU A 46 -21.78 7.04 -0.23
C GLU A 46 -21.30 8.31 -0.93
N ILE A 47 -21.85 8.63 -2.11
CA ILE A 47 -21.43 9.79 -2.92
C ILE A 47 -21.57 11.11 -2.15
N GLY A 48 -22.63 11.27 -1.36
CA GLY A 48 -22.92 12.51 -0.64
C GLY A 48 -21.81 12.89 0.36
N ASP A 49 -21.27 11.90 1.07
CA ASP A 49 -20.21 12.08 2.05
C ASP A 49 -18.82 11.99 1.41
N LEU A 50 -18.66 11.18 0.34
CA LEU A 50 -17.39 11.00 -0.37
C LEU A 50 -16.93 12.25 -1.13
N LEU A 51 -17.85 12.94 -1.81
CA LEU A 51 -17.51 14.12 -2.62
C LEU A 51 -16.82 15.24 -1.82
N PRO A 52 -17.36 15.71 -0.68
CA PRO A 52 -16.71 16.76 0.08
C PRO A 52 -15.32 16.34 0.58
N ASP A 53 -15.17 15.11 1.07
CA ASP A 53 -13.87 14.58 1.54
C ASP A 53 -12.85 14.54 0.39
N TYR A 54 -13.25 14.02 -0.78
CA TYR A 54 -12.40 13.95 -1.96
C TYR A 54 -11.97 15.35 -2.44
N PHE A 55 -12.91 16.31 -2.46
CA PHE A 55 -12.58 17.68 -2.87
C PHE A 55 -11.65 18.39 -1.90
N THR A 56 -11.74 18.13 -0.59
CA THR A 56 -10.78 18.64 0.38
C THR A 56 -9.37 18.14 0.08
N GLU A 57 -9.21 16.86 -0.24
CA GLU A 57 -7.93 16.28 -0.66
C GLU A 57 -7.46 16.86 -2.01
N CYS A 58 -8.35 17.07 -2.97
CA CYS A 58 -8.01 17.75 -4.23
C CYS A 58 -7.46 19.16 -3.99
N LEU A 59 -8.09 19.93 -3.10
CA LEU A 59 -7.64 21.28 -2.76
C LEU A 59 -6.25 21.26 -2.09
N ALA A 60 -6.01 20.30 -1.19
CA ALA A 60 -4.69 20.09 -0.60
C ALA A 60 -3.63 19.72 -1.65
N ALA A 61 -4.02 18.95 -2.66
CA ALA A 61 -3.22 18.62 -3.84
C ALA A 61 -3.14 19.75 -4.89
N GLN A 62 -3.70 20.94 -4.60
CA GLN A 62 -3.78 22.10 -5.51
C GLN A 62 -4.59 21.86 -6.81
N ILE A 63 -5.41 20.82 -6.84
CA ILE A 63 -6.35 20.51 -7.92
C ILE A 63 -7.63 21.32 -7.71
N ARG A 64 -7.92 22.25 -8.62
CA ARG A 64 -9.11 23.14 -8.55
C ARG A 64 -10.20 22.81 -9.57
N SER A 65 -9.95 21.84 -10.44
CA SER A 65 -10.89 21.37 -11.44
C SER A 65 -10.95 19.86 -11.30
N VAL A 66 -12.13 19.31 -11.09
CA VAL A 66 -12.36 17.86 -11.01
C VAL A 66 -13.43 17.48 -12.01
N ARG A 67 -13.14 16.51 -12.88
CA ARG A 67 -14.06 15.88 -13.81
C ARG A 67 -14.75 14.73 -13.10
N VAL A 68 -16.04 14.90 -12.86
CA VAL A 68 -16.87 13.83 -12.31
C VAL A 68 -17.46 13.04 -13.47
N VAL A 69 -17.10 11.76 -13.58
CA VAL A 69 -17.67 10.83 -14.54
C VAL A 69 -18.88 10.19 -13.90
N HIS A 70 -20.05 10.50 -14.44
CA HIS A 70 -21.32 9.95 -14.01
C HIS A 70 -22.21 9.70 -15.23
N GLY A 71 -22.85 8.53 -15.26
CA GLY A 71 -23.78 8.15 -16.32
C GLY A 71 -25.18 8.67 -16.00
N LYS A 72 -25.91 9.12 -17.02
CA LYS A 72 -27.23 9.74 -16.91
C LYS A 72 -28.28 8.84 -16.25
#